data_AF-A0A150PKJ6-F1
#
_entry.id   AF-A0A150PKJ6-F1
#
_cell.length_a   1.000
_cell.length_b   1.000
_cell.length_c   1.000
_cell.angle_alpha   90.00
_cell.angle_beta   90.00
_cell.angle_gamma   90.00
#
_symmetry.space_group_name_H-M   'P 1'
#
loop_
_entity.id
_entity.type
_entity.pdbx_description
1 polymer ?
#
loop_
_entity_poly.entity_id
_entity_poly.type
_entity_poly.pdbx_seq_one_letter_code
_entity_poly.pdbx_strand_id
1 'polypeptide(L)'
;MEYAFDAFGRLLSMKFPGSGAEVVTYGYDRGGLVRSAVGTNTQPNPQHPDEPATTQYLLHIGYDEFEQRVRVVHGNGIATSYRYFEKSRRLEQINADHRDRFLVERGLPARPFQRMRYAYDAAGNLEQVRNEAPYDQEMPGSVLVGPTTHDYGYDDLYQLISASGTYQDRRDWQYRYRLSFDFDEIGNILTKDQASYRFVPDGSGGWREDHAIREQTYRSAYQYTGPQPHAPRHIDEHLV
;
A
#
# COMPACT_ATOMS: atom_id res chain seq x y z
N MET A 1 26.42 10.29 12.66
CA MET A 1 25.91 10.42 11.27
C MET A 1 26.54 11.65 10.67
N GLU A 2 26.95 11.57 9.41
CA GLU A 2 27.52 12.69 8.65
C GLU A 2 26.69 12.90 7.38
N TYR A 3 26.49 14.15 6.97
CA TYR A 3 25.67 14.51 5.81
C TYR A 3 26.43 15.48 4.91
N ALA A 4 26.28 15.31 3.59
CA ALA A 4 26.79 16.25 2.60
C ALA A 4 25.65 16.77 1.73
N PHE A 5 25.67 18.07 1.46
CA PHE A 5 24.66 18.75 0.65
C PHE A 5 25.32 19.53 -0.48
N ASP A 6 24.58 19.79 -1.55
CA ASP A 6 24.99 20.75 -2.56
C ASP A 6 24.59 22.19 -2.21
N ALA A 7 24.91 23.14 -3.08
CA ALA A 7 24.60 24.56 -2.90
C ALA A 7 23.10 24.88 -2.88
N PHE A 8 22.24 23.95 -3.30
CA PHE A 8 20.78 24.08 -3.28
C PHE A 8 20.15 23.39 -2.05
N GLY A 9 20.96 22.85 -1.14
CA GLY A 9 20.49 22.15 0.05
C GLY A 9 20.00 20.72 -0.20
N ARG A 10 20.29 20.14 -1.37
CA ARG A 10 19.92 18.76 -1.68
C ARG A 10 20.95 17.80 -1.07
N LEU A 11 20.46 16.72 -0.45
CA LEU A 11 21.29 15.71 0.23
C LEU A 11 22.09 14.88 -0.80
N LEU A 12 23.40 15.11 -0.91
CA LEU A 12 24.27 14.34 -1.78
C LEU A 12 24.65 12.99 -1.18
N SER A 13 24.97 12.95 0.12
CA SER A 13 25.29 11.71 0.80
C SER A 13 24.99 11.73 2.30
N MET A 14 24.80 10.55 2.87
CA MET A 14 24.63 10.30 4.29
C MET A 14 25.49 9.11 4.70
N LYS A 15 26.29 9.28 5.76
CA LYS A 15 27.09 8.22 6.36
C LYS A 15 26.43 7.70 7.63
N PHE A 16 26.07 6.42 7.61
CA PHE A 16 25.52 5.72 8.75
C PHE A 16 26.63 5.22 9.67
N PRO A 17 26.50 5.42 11.00
CA PRO A 17 27.38 4.79 11.97
C PRO A 17 27.02 3.31 12.09
N GLY A 18 28.01 2.44 12.29
CA GLY A 18 27.79 1.01 12.51
C GLY A 18 28.92 0.14 11.97
N SER A 19 28.75 -1.17 12.09
CA SER A 19 29.55 -2.13 11.34
C SER A 19 29.29 -1.94 9.84
N GLY A 20 30.34 -1.98 9.02
CA GLY A 20 30.27 -1.63 7.60
C GLY A 20 30.40 -0.13 7.29
N ALA A 21 29.94 0.75 8.19
CA ALA A 21 29.95 2.22 8.05
C ALA A 21 29.53 2.69 6.64
N GLU A 22 28.28 2.38 6.28
CA GLU A 22 27.72 2.64 4.96
C GLU A 22 27.61 4.14 4.64
N VAL A 23 27.97 4.51 3.41
CA VAL A 23 27.70 5.82 2.82
C VAL A 23 26.65 5.65 1.72
N VAL A 24 25.48 6.24 1.92
CA VAL A 24 24.43 6.31 0.89
C VAL A 24 24.59 7.60 0.11
N THR A 25 24.70 7.49 -1.22
CA THR A 25 24.86 8.61 -2.15
C THR A 25 23.63 8.72 -3.05
N TYR A 26 23.15 9.95 -3.26
CA TYR A 26 21.99 10.25 -4.08
C TYR A 26 22.42 10.89 -5.41
N GLY A 27 21.79 10.43 -6.49
CA GLY A 27 21.85 11.08 -7.80
C GLY A 27 20.60 11.91 -8.03
N TYR A 28 20.75 13.02 -8.75
CA TYR A 28 19.67 13.93 -9.09
C TYR A 28 19.53 14.06 -10.61
N ASP A 29 18.32 14.26 -11.09
CA ASP A 29 18.09 14.65 -12.48
C ASP A 29 18.34 16.16 -12.70
N ARG A 30 18.09 16.63 -13.93
CA ARG A 30 18.31 18.03 -14.30
C ARG A 30 17.26 19.00 -13.70
N GLY A 31 16.08 18.51 -13.34
CA GLY A 31 15.07 19.27 -12.59
C GLY A 31 15.38 19.35 -11.10
N GLY A 32 16.29 18.50 -10.65
CA GLY A 32 16.80 18.46 -9.30
C GLY A 32 16.03 17.53 -8.37
N LEU A 33 15.26 16.62 -8.95
CA LEU A 33 14.58 15.55 -8.25
C LEU A 33 15.49 14.32 -8.13
N VAL A 34 15.28 13.51 -7.09
CA VAL A 34 16.08 12.31 -6.83
C VAL A 34 15.90 11.30 -7.96
N ARG A 35 17.01 10.83 -8.53
CA ARG A 35 17.01 9.87 -9.63
C ARG A 35 17.55 8.49 -9.25
N SER A 36 18.46 8.42 -8.29
CA SER A 36 19.12 7.17 -7.88
C SER A 36 19.61 7.23 -6.45
N ALA A 37 19.80 6.06 -5.83
CA ALA A 37 20.42 5.93 -4.51
C ALA A 37 21.28 4.67 -4.44
N VAL A 38 22.54 4.83 -4.03
CA VAL A 38 23.53 3.76 -3.94
C VAL A 38 24.19 3.80 -2.57
N GLY A 39 24.17 2.68 -1.86
CA GLY A 39 24.92 2.46 -0.62
C GLY A 39 26.29 1.87 -0.91
N THR A 40 27.30 2.34 -0.22
CA THR A 40 28.66 1.79 -0.26
C THR A 40 29.18 1.60 1.15
N ASN A 41 29.47 0.36 1.52
CA ASN A 41 30.11 0.04 2.79
C ASN A 41 31.58 0.50 2.75
N THR A 42 31.99 1.28 3.75
CA THR A 42 33.37 1.80 3.81
C THR A 42 34.35 0.79 4.40
N GLN A 43 33.83 -0.29 4.99
CA GLN A 43 34.58 -1.42 5.52
C GLN A 43 33.73 -2.70 5.42
N PRO A 44 34.33 -3.90 5.46
CA PRO A 44 33.56 -5.14 5.58
C PRO A 44 32.73 -5.12 6.86
N ASN A 45 31.47 -5.56 6.78
CA ASN A 45 30.60 -5.69 7.93
C ASN A 45 30.87 -7.03 8.63
N PRO A 46 31.38 -7.05 9.88
CA PRO A 46 31.69 -8.31 10.56
C PRO A 46 30.47 -9.19 10.82
N GLN A 47 29.26 -8.61 10.86
CA GLN A 47 28.00 -9.34 11.04
C GLN A 47 27.50 -9.95 9.72
N HIS A 48 27.92 -9.39 8.58
CA HIS A 48 27.54 -9.83 7.24
C HIS A 48 28.76 -9.77 6.30
N PRO A 49 29.77 -10.63 6.51
CA PRO A 49 31.04 -10.56 5.77
C PRO A 49 30.89 -10.82 4.26
N ASP A 50 29.81 -11.49 3.86
CA ASP A 50 29.50 -11.81 2.47
C ASP A 50 28.65 -10.74 1.77
N GLU A 51 28.29 -9.65 2.45
CA GLU A 51 27.50 -8.58 1.85
C GLU A 51 28.30 -7.84 0.76
N PRO A 52 27.66 -7.43 -0.35
CA PRO A 52 28.36 -6.69 -1.37
C PRO A 52 28.81 -5.33 -0.84
N ALA A 53 30.00 -4.89 -1.22
CA ALA A 53 30.53 -3.58 -0.84
C ALA A 53 29.66 -2.41 -1.38
N THR A 54 28.84 -2.66 -2.40
CA THR A 54 27.95 -1.67 -3.00
C THR A 54 26.57 -2.28 -3.20
N THR A 55 25.55 -1.56 -2.73
CA THR A 55 24.14 -1.93 -2.88
C THR A 55 23.42 -0.82 -3.62
N GLN A 56 22.82 -1.15 -4.77
CA GLN A 56 21.96 -0.21 -5.47
C GLN A 56 20.56 -0.31 -4.87
N TYR A 57 20.10 0.72 -4.16
CA TYR A 57 18.75 0.74 -3.58
C TYR A 57 17.70 1.23 -4.57
N LEU A 58 18.10 2.20 -5.40
CA LEU A 58 17.24 2.86 -6.37
C LEU A 58 18.02 3.08 -7.66
N LEU A 59 17.59 2.37 -8.71
CA LEU A 59 18.21 2.43 -10.03
C LEU A 59 17.74 3.65 -10.81
N HIS A 60 16.46 4.00 -10.69
CA HIS A 60 15.88 5.11 -11.43
C HIS A 60 14.58 5.62 -10.80
N ILE A 61 14.37 6.94 -10.82
CA ILE A 61 13.03 7.55 -10.78
C ILE A 61 12.87 8.46 -12.00
N GLY A 62 11.72 8.34 -12.65
CA GLY A 62 11.25 9.25 -13.68
C GLY A 62 10.06 10.06 -13.17
N TYR A 63 9.98 11.30 -13.62
CA TYR A 63 8.95 12.28 -13.25
C TYR A 63 8.26 12.81 -14.49
N ASP A 64 7.00 13.23 -14.36
CA ASP A 64 6.29 13.99 -15.38
C ASP A 64 6.55 15.50 -15.26
N GLU A 65 5.93 16.29 -16.13
CA GLU A 65 6.04 17.75 -16.18
C GLU A 65 5.52 18.47 -14.93
N PHE A 66 4.79 17.77 -14.05
CA PHE A 66 4.29 18.26 -12.77
C PHE A 66 5.13 17.74 -11.59
N GLU A 67 6.30 17.18 -11.87
CA GLU A 67 7.21 16.62 -10.87
C GLU A 67 6.62 15.41 -10.10
N GLN A 68 5.57 14.78 -10.64
CA GLN A 68 5.01 13.56 -10.06
C GLN A 68 5.75 12.34 -10.60
N ARG A 69 5.99 11.34 -9.74
CA ARG A 69 6.71 10.11 -10.13
C ARG A 69 5.88 9.35 -11.15
N VAL A 70 6.45 8.98 -12.28
CA VAL A 70 5.78 8.10 -13.27
C VAL A 70 6.39 6.70 -13.32
N ARG A 71 7.64 6.56 -12.89
CA ARG A 71 8.35 5.28 -12.87
C ARG A 71 9.40 5.26 -11.78
N VAL A 72 9.47 4.17 -11.03
CA VAL A 72 10.51 3.88 -10.03
C VAL A 72 11.08 2.50 -10.34
N VAL A 73 12.39 2.39 -10.54
CA VAL A 73 13.08 1.10 -10.69
C VAL A 73 13.92 0.88 -9.44
N HIS A 74 13.52 -0.12 -8.66
CA HIS A 74 14.15 -0.46 -7.39
C HIS A 74 15.44 -1.25 -7.60
N GLY A 75 16.26 -1.36 -6.56
CA GLY A 75 17.51 -2.12 -6.56
C GLY A 75 17.40 -3.59 -6.99
N ASN A 76 16.23 -4.19 -6.73
CA ASN A 76 15.90 -5.56 -7.16
C ASN A 76 15.47 -5.64 -8.64
N GLY A 77 15.54 -4.53 -9.39
CA GLY A 77 15.18 -4.45 -10.81
C GLY A 77 13.69 -4.34 -11.09
N ILE A 78 12.81 -4.46 -10.08
CA ILE A 78 11.37 -4.34 -10.26
C ILE A 78 11.03 -2.87 -10.54
N ALA A 79 10.23 -2.65 -11.59
CA ALA A 79 9.74 -1.34 -11.96
C ALA A 79 8.31 -1.15 -11.45
N THR A 80 8.10 -0.09 -10.71
CA THR A 80 6.78 0.42 -10.33
C THR A 80 6.43 1.59 -11.24
N SER A 81 5.27 1.55 -11.88
CA SER A 81 4.73 2.63 -12.71
C SER A 81 3.55 3.29 -12.03
N TYR A 82 3.40 4.59 -12.27
CA TYR A 82 2.35 5.42 -11.69
C TYR A 82 1.63 6.15 -12.82
N ARG A 83 0.31 6.23 -12.71
CA ARG A 83 -0.54 7.03 -13.60
C ARG A 83 -1.39 7.97 -12.77
N TYR A 84 -1.66 9.16 -13.31
CA TYR A 84 -2.47 10.18 -12.68
C TYR A 84 -3.63 10.57 -13.60
N PHE A 85 -4.75 10.93 -13.00
CA PHE A 85 -5.86 11.57 -13.72
C PHE A 85 -5.38 12.90 -14.30
N GLU A 86 -5.57 13.10 -15.61
CA GLU A 86 -5.04 14.25 -16.36
C GLU A 86 -5.39 15.60 -15.75
N LYS A 87 -6.65 15.77 -15.32
CA LYS A 87 -7.18 17.04 -14.79
C LYS A 87 -6.88 17.26 -13.31
N SER A 88 -7.21 16.27 -12.47
CA SER A 88 -7.10 16.42 -11.00
C SER A 88 -5.70 16.12 -10.47
N ARG A 89 -4.85 15.49 -11.29
CA ARG A 89 -3.50 15.02 -10.91
C ARG A 89 -3.49 14.04 -9.72
N ARG A 90 -4.66 13.51 -9.35
CA ARG A 90 -4.80 12.43 -8.36
C ARG A 90 -4.27 11.13 -8.93
N LEU A 91 -3.69 10.31 -8.06
CA LEU A 91 -3.17 9.00 -8.40
C LEU A 91 -4.29 8.11 -8.96
N GLU A 92 -4.12 7.58 -10.15
CA GLU A 92 -5.10 6.70 -10.78
C GLU A 92 -4.67 5.23 -10.68
N GLN A 93 -3.38 4.96 -10.88
CA GLN A 93 -2.87 3.60 -10.97
C GLN A 93 -1.47 3.47 -10.36
N ILE A 94 -1.21 2.34 -9.71
CA ILE A 94 0.13 1.87 -9.37
C ILE A 94 0.28 0.44 -9.86
N ASN A 95 1.24 0.17 -10.74
CA ASN A 95 1.51 -1.19 -11.22
C ASN A 95 2.96 -1.57 -10.96
N ALA A 96 3.19 -2.73 -10.36
CA ALA A 96 4.50 -3.34 -10.23
C ALA A 96 4.42 -4.79 -10.67
N ASP A 97 5.13 -5.10 -11.75
CA ASP A 97 5.19 -6.43 -12.33
C ASP A 97 6.63 -6.94 -12.31
N HIS A 98 6.80 -8.21 -11.95
CA HIS A 98 8.03 -8.95 -12.18
C HIS A 98 8.10 -9.38 -13.63
N ARG A 99 9.20 -9.04 -14.30
CA ARG A 99 9.47 -9.51 -15.66
C ARG A 99 10.94 -9.86 -15.81
N ASP A 100 11.37 -10.89 -15.08
CA ASP A 100 12.73 -11.37 -15.18
C ASP A 100 13.04 -12.00 -16.55
N ARG A 101 14.34 -12.21 -16.78
CA ARG A 101 14.87 -12.81 -18.00
C ARG A 101 14.31 -14.21 -18.26
N PHE A 102 14.05 -14.99 -17.21
CA PHE A 102 13.51 -16.34 -17.34
C PHE A 102 12.09 -16.32 -17.92
N LEU A 103 11.22 -15.43 -17.44
CA LEU A 103 9.87 -15.23 -18.00
C LEU A 103 9.95 -14.79 -19.47
N VAL A 104 10.87 -13.87 -19.79
CA VAL A 104 11.06 -13.38 -21.17
C VAL A 104 11.54 -14.49 -22.11
N GLU A 105 12.57 -15.24 -21.73
CA GLU A 105 13.14 -16.33 -22.54
C GLU A 105 12.14 -17.46 -22.80
N ARG A 106 11.19 -17.67 -21.89
CA ARG A 106 10.11 -18.66 -22.03
C ARG A 106 8.83 -18.12 -22.68
N GLY A 107 8.80 -16.84 -23.07
CA GLY A 107 7.61 -16.22 -23.63
C GLY A 107 6.42 -16.14 -22.65
N LEU A 108 6.69 -16.17 -21.35
CA LEU A 108 5.67 -16.09 -20.31
C LEU A 108 5.28 -14.61 -20.04
N PRO A 109 4.03 -14.33 -19.62
CA PRO A 109 3.63 -12.99 -19.25
C PRO A 109 4.40 -12.49 -18.01
N ALA A 110 4.43 -11.17 -17.83
CA ALA A 110 4.93 -10.58 -16.59
C ALA A 110 4.04 -11.01 -15.42
N ARG A 111 4.65 -11.25 -14.24
CA ARG A 111 3.96 -11.65 -13.02
C ARG A 111 3.68 -10.41 -12.17
N PRO A 112 2.42 -9.96 -12.06
CA PRO A 112 2.08 -8.78 -11.28
C PRO A 112 2.18 -9.05 -9.77
N PHE A 113 2.80 -8.12 -9.04
CA PHE A 113 2.72 -8.08 -7.57
C PHE A 113 1.55 -7.22 -7.10
N GLN A 114 1.32 -6.11 -7.82
CA GLN A 114 0.21 -5.21 -7.58
C GLN A 114 -0.18 -4.52 -8.88
N ARG A 115 -1.48 -4.34 -9.07
CA ARG A 115 -2.06 -3.51 -10.13
C ARG A 115 -3.21 -2.70 -9.54
N MET A 116 -2.86 -1.68 -8.80
CA MET A 116 -3.80 -0.84 -8.07
C MET A 116 -4.54 0.10 -9.01
N ARG A 117 -5.84 0.29 -8.75
CA ARG A 117 -6.69 1.33 -9.35
C ARG A 117 -7.38 2.10 -8.25
N TYR A 118 -7.46 3.41 -8.42
CA TYR A 118 -8.07 4.33 -7.48
C TYR A 118 -9.24 5.06 -8.16
N ALA A 119 -10.38 5.11 -7.49
CA ALA A 119 -11.53 5.90 -7.89
C ALA A 119 -11.85 6.93 -6.81
N TYR A 120 -12.28 8.12 -7.24
CA TYR A 120 -12.59 9.22 -6.34
C TYR A 120 -13.92 9.84 -6.72
N ASP A 121 -14.61 10.38 -5.72
CA ASP A 121 -15.74 11.26 -5.94
C ASP A 121 -15.28 12.62 -6.51
N ALA A 122 -16.24 13.50 -6.79
CA ALA A 122 -15.97 14.82 -7.34
C ALA A 122 -15.16 15.73 -6.37
N ALA A 123 -15.34 15.57 -5.06
CA ALA A 123 -14.60 16.32 -4.05
C ALA A 123 -13.15 15.82 -3.92
N GLY A 124 -12.92 14.54 -4.22
CA GLY A 124 -11.64 13.85 -4.10
C GLY A 124 -11.54 12.83 -3.00
N ASN A 125 -12.65 12.45 -2.37
CA ASN A 125 -12.63 11.34 -1.43
C ASN A 125 -12.47 10.04 -2.21
N LEU A 126 -11.77 9.08 -1.61
CA LEU A 126 -11.45 7.82 -2.25
C LEU A 126 -12.66 6.90 -2.19
N GLU A 127 -13.37 6.67 -3.29
CA GLU A 127 -14.55 5.79 -3.33
C GLU A 127 -14.16 4.32 -3.44
N GLN A 128 -13.07 4.02 -4.15
CA GLN A 128 -12.64 2.63 -4.37
C GLN A 128 -11.12 2.51 -4.53
N VAL A 129 -10.59 1.43 -3.97
CA VAL A 129 -9.26 0.90 -4.28
C VAL A 129 -9.39 -0.56 -4.69
N ARG A 130 -8.86 -0.94 -5.84
CA ARG A 130 -8.81 -2.35 -6.25
C ARG A 130 -7.42 -2.77 -6.69
N ASN A 131 -7.01 -3.97 -6.30
CA ASN A 131 -5.86 -4.66 -6.87
C ASN A 131 -6.37 -5.57 -7.99
N GLU A 132 -5.99 -5.28 -9.23
CA GLU A 132 -6.32 -6.08 -10.41
C GLU A 132 -5.23 -7.15 -10.70
N ALA A 133 -4.28 -7.35 -9.79
CA ALA A 133 -3.32 -8.43 -9.92
C ALA A 133 -4.07 -9.77 -9.79
N PRO A 134 -4.07 -10.63 -10.83
CA PRO A 134 -4.74 -11.91 -10.78
C PRO A 134 -4.12 -12.79 -9.72
N TYR A 135 -4.96 -13.68 -9.19
CA TYR A 135 -4.48 -14.80 -8.42
C TYR A 135 -3.70 -15.77 -9.33
N ASP A 136 -2.51 -16.17 -8.89
CA ASP A 136 -1.64 -17.10 -9.61
C ASP A 136 -1.33 -18.31 -8.70
N GLN A 137 -1.78 -19.49 -9.11
CA GLN A 137 -1.56 -20.74 -8.37
C GLN A 137 -0.10 -21.21 -8.41
N GLU A 138 0.68 -20.74 -9.38
CA GLU A 138 2.09 -21.09 -9.51
C GLU A 138 2.99 -20.24 -8.60
N MET A 139 2.45 -19.18 -7.99
CA MET A 139 3.21 -18.38 -7.04
C MET A 139 3.45 -19.16 -5.74
N PRO A 140 4.69 -19.14 -5.20
CA PRO A 140 4.98 -19.76 -3.92
C PRO A 140 4.13 -19.10 -2.82
N GLY A 141 3.67 -19.89 -1.84
CA GLY A 141 2.77 -19.41 -0.78
C GLY A 141 3.29 -18.26 0.09
N SER A 142 4.58 -17.93 0.00
CA SER A 142 5.19 -16.76 0.65
C SER A 142 4.93 -15.43 -0.08
N VAL A 143 4.45 -15.47 -1.33
CA VAL A 143 4.15 -14.29 -2.17
C VAL A 143 2.81 -14.53 -2.86
N LEU A 144 1.74 -14.67 -2.08
CA LEU A 144 0.39 -14.77 -2.61
C LEU A 144 -0.11 -13.38 -2.99
N VAL A 145 -0.43 -13.22 -4.26
CA VAL A 145 -1.09 -12.03 -4.81
C VAL A 145 -2.47 -12.45 -5.26
N GLY A 146 -3.45 -11.58 -5.06
CA GLY A 146 -4.82 -11.85 -5.46
C GLY A 146 -5.63 -10.58 -5.65
N PRO A 147 -6.78 -10.67 -6.34
CA PRO A 147 -7.66 -9.55 -6.51
C PRO A 147 -8.17 -9.06 -5.15
N THR A 148 -8.13 -7.74 -4.97
CA THR A 148 -8.72 -7.09 -3.81
C THR A 148 -9.59 -5.93 -4.26
N THR A 149 -10.61 -5.63 -3.48
CA THR A 149 -11.42 -4.43 -3.66
C THR A 149 -11.77 -3.88 -2.30
N HIS A 150 -11.66 -2.57 -2.15
CA HIS A 150 -12.10 -1.80 -1.00
C HIS A 150 -12.96 -0.67 -1.53
N ASP A 151 -14.18 -0.57 -1.03
CA ASP A 151 -15.14 0.47 -1.35
C ASP A 151 -15.39 1.31 -0.09
N TYR A 152 -15.59 2.61 -0.27
CA TYR A 152 -15.76 3.58 0.80
C TYR A 152 -16.94 4.49 0.49
N GLY A 153 -17.77 4.73 1.49
CA GLY A 153 -18.89 5.66 1.44
C GLY A 153 -18.74 6.75 2.48
N TYR A 154 -19.11 7.97 2.09
CA TYR A 154 -18.98 9.17 2.90
C TYR A 154 -20.34 9.85 3.08
N ASP A 155 -20.50 10.59 4.17
CA ASP A 155 -21.60 11.55 4.33
C ASP A 155 -21.29 12.90 3.65
N ASP A 156 -22.21 13.84 3.74
CA ASP A 156 -22.07 15.18 3.14
C ASP A 156 -20.97 16.04 3.79
N LEU A 157 -20.47 15.63 4.97
CA LEU A 157 -19.33 16.24 5.65
C LEU A 157 -18.00 15.53 5.32
N TYR A 158 -18.04 14.55 4.41
CA TYR A 158 -16.91 13.71 4.00
C TYR A 158 -16.34 12.84 5.14
N GLN A 159 -17.18 12.48 6.11
CA GLN A 159 -16.86 11.50 7.13
C GLN A 159 -17.13 10.10 6.57
N LEU A 160 -16.23 9.15 6.84
CA LEU A 160 -16.36 7.77 6.36
C LEU A 160 -17.50 7.07 7.13
N ILE A 161 -18.64 6.84 6.49
CA ILE A 161 -19.80 6.18 7.09
C ILE A 161 -19.90 4.70 6.74
N SER A 162 -19.26 4.28 5.65
CA SER A 162 -19.18 2.85 5.30
C SER A 162 -17.87 2.50 4.63
N ALA A 163 -17.40 1.28 4.87
CA ALA A 163 -16.37 0.67 4.06
C ALA A 163 -16.66 -0.81 3.89
N SER A 164 -16.32 -1.37 2.74
CA SER A 164 -16.37 -2.81 2.54
C SER A 164 -15.18 -3.27 1.74
N GLY A 165 -14.83 -4.54 1.83
CA GLY A 165 -13.81 -5.05 0.95
C GLY A 165 -13.87 -6.55 0.77
N THR A 166 -13.23 -7.00 -0.30
CA THR A 166 -13.02 -8.41 -0.64
C THR A 166 -11.53 -8.64 -0.83
N TYR A 167 -11.01 -9.69 -0.20
CA TYR A 167 -9.65 -10.18 -0.37
C TYR A 167 -9.71 -11.66 -0.77
N GLN A 168 -9.13 -11.99 -1.92
CA GLN A 168 -8.96 -13.37 -2.33
C GLN A 168 -7.60 -13.89 -1.89
N ASP A 169 -7.60 -14.69 -0.81
CA ASP A 169 -6.39 -15.29 -0.25
C ASP A 169 -5.86 -16.45 -1.12
N ARG A 170 -6.79 -17.30 -1.58
CA ARG A 170 -6.48 -18.51 -2.37
C ARG A 170 -7.57 -18.76 -3.41
N ARG A 171 -7.38 -19.79 -4.23
CA ARG A 171 -8.40 -20.27 -5.17
C ARG A 171 -9.76 -20.48 -4.48
N ASP A 172 -9.74 -21.09 -3.29
CA ASP A 172 -10.95 -21.66 -2.71
C ASP A 172 -11.56 -20.81 -1.60
N TRP A 173 -10.91 -19.74 -1.12
CA TRP A 173 -11.44 -18.89 -0.05
C TRP A 173 -11.33 -17.40 -0.39
N GLN A 174 -12.37 -16.66 -0.04
CA GLN A 174 -12.38 -15.21 0.01
C GLN A 174 -12.69 -14.74 1.43
N TYR A 175 -12.13 -13.60 1.79
CA TYR A 175 -12.53 -12.86 2.97
C TYR A 175 -13.25 -11.59 2.53
N ARG A 176 -14.36 -11.29 3.19
CA ARG A 176 -15.10 -10.04 2.97
C ARG A 176 -15.33 -9.36 4.29
N TYR A 177 -15.15 -8.05 4.33
CA TYR A 177 -15.50 -7.25 5.50
C TYR A 177 -16.48 -6.14 5.14
N ARG A 178 -17.21 -5.68 6.15
CA ARG A 178 -18.00 -4.46 6.15
C ARG A 178 -17.74 -3.68 7.43
N LEU A 179 -17.73 -2.36 7.30
CA LEU A 179 -17.61 -1.38 8.36
C LEU A 179 -18.73 -0.36 8.15
N SER A 180 -19.39 0.05 9.23
CA SER A 180 -20.23 1.26 9.24
C SER A 180 -19.95 2.10 10.48
N PHE A 181 -20.05 3.41 10.32
CA PHE A 181 -19.83 4.38 11.37
C PHE A 181 -21.00 5.35 11.40
N ASP A 182 -21.55 5.59 12.59
CA ASP A 182 -22.44 6.71 12.85
C ASP A 182 -21.68 7.80 13.59
N PHE A 183 -21.99 9.06 13.29
CA PHE A 183 -21.39 10.22 13.95
C PHE A 183 -22.47 11.09 14.60
N ASP A 184 -22.09 11.82 15.66
CA ASP A 184 -22.90 12.92 16.17
C ASP A 184 -22.68 14.21 15.37
N GLU A 185 -23.41 15.27 15.71
CA GLU A 185 -23.40 16.56 15.01
C GLU A 185 -22.02 17.26 15.00
N ILE A 186 -21.11 16.87 15.89
CA ILE A 186 -19.76 17.45 16.00
C ILE A 186 -18.66 16.46 15.58
N GLY A 187 -19.04 15.35 14.95
CA GLY A 187 -18.12 14.37 14.36
C GLY A 187 -17.54 13.35 15.34
N ASN A 188 -18.15 13.17 16.52
CA ASN A 188 -17.79 12.03 17.37
C ASN A 188 -18.42 10.75 16.82
N ILE A 189 -17.63 9.68 16.72
CA ILE A 189 -18.15 8.36 16.35
C ILE A 189 -19.10 7.89 17.44
N LEU A 190 -20.38 7.66 17.13
CA LEU A 190 -21.37 7.08 18.04
C LEU A 190 -21.32 5.56 18.01
N THR A 191 -21.19 4.99 16.82
CA THR A 191 -21.18 3.54 16.62
C THR A 191 -20.10 3.16 15.62
N LYS A 192 -19.55 1.97 15.81
CA LYS A 192 -18.74 1.27 14.82
C LYS A 192 -19.24 -0.16 14.73
N ASP A 193 -19.84 -0.53 13.62
CA ASP A 193 -20.15 -1.92 13.32
C ASP A 193 -19.09 -2.48 12.37
N GLN A 194 -18.51 -3.62 12.73
CA GLN A 194 -17.59 -4.36 11.89
C GLN A 194 -18.10 -5.78 11.72
N ALA A 195 -18.09 -6.29 10.50
CA ALA A 195 -18.40 -7.68 10.22
C ALA A 195 -17.43 -8.24 9.20
N SER A 196 -16.87 -9.41 9.49
CA SER A 196 -15.94 -10.14 8.62
C SER A 196 -16.44 -11.55 8.39
N TYR A 197 -16.33 -12.02 7.16
CA TYR A 197 -16.85 -13.32 6.76
C TYR A 197 -15.86 -14.04 5.85
N ARG A 198 -15.82 -15.36 5.99
CA ARG A 198 -15.19 -16.24 5.02
C ARG A 198 -16.23 -16.70 4.01
N PHE A 199 -15.82 -16.73 2.74
CA PHE A 199 -16.60 -17.23 1.61
C PHE A 199 -15.88 -18.40 0.94
N VAL A 200 -16.64 -19.36 0.43
CA VAL A 200 -16.18 -20.53 -0.33
C VAL A 200 -16.91 -20.61 -1.68
N PRO A 201 -16.36 -21.29 -2.70
CA PRO A 201 -17.04 -21.52 -3.96
C PRO A 201 -18.41 -22.18 -3.77
N ASP A 202 -19.39 -21.71 -4.52
CA ASP A 202 -20.75 -22.27 -4.50
C ASP A 202 -21.00 -23.40 -5.51
N GLY A 203 -20.01 -23.71 -6.35
CA GLY A 203 -20.09 -24.72 -7.41
C GLY A 203 -20.69 -24.24 -8.74
N SER A 204 -21.18 -22.99 -8.80
CA SER A 204 -21.76 -22.34 -9.98
C SER A 204 -20.88 -21.22 -10.57
N GLY A 205 -19.66 -21.08 -10.05
CA GLY A 205 -18.74 -20.00 -10.39
C GLY A 205 -18.88 -18.76 -9.49
N GLY A 206 -19.74 -18.82 -8.47
CA GLY A 206 -19.91 -17.78 -7.47
C GLY A 206 -19.30 -18.15 -6.12
N TRP A 207 -19.64 -17.34 -5.12
CA TRP A 207 -19.16 -17.45 -3.74
C TRP A 207 -20.35 -17.48 -2.80
N ARG A 208 -20.38 -18.45 -1.90
CA ARG A 208 -21.33 -18.51 -0.78
C ARG A 208 -20.62 -18.23 0.52
N GLU A 209 -21.33 -17.61 1.46
CA GLU A 209 -20.83 -17.43 2.82
C GLU A 209 -20.59 -18.81 3.46
N ASP A 210 -19.47 -18.93 4.17
CA ASP A 210 -19.12 -20.11 4.96
C ASP A 210 -19.42 -19.87 6.44
N HIS A 211 -18.78 -18.85 7.03
CA HIS A 211 -19.04 -18.41 8.40
C HIS A 211 -18.53 -16.99 8.64
N ALA A 212 -19.07 -16.33 9.67
CA ALA A 212 -18.53 -15.09 10.21
C ALA A 212 -17.23 -15.34 10.99
N ILE A 213 -16.25 -14.45 10.85
CA ILE A 213 -15.03 -14.43 11.65
C ILE A 213 -15.37 -13.70 12.94
N ARG A 214 -15.70 -14.48 13.97
CA ARG A 214 -16.24 -13.99 15.24
C ARG A 214 -15.34 -12.94 15.90
N GLU A 215 -14.03 -13.14 15.87
CA GLU A 215 -13.04 -12.22 16.48
C GLU A 215 -12.95 -10.87 15.76
N GLN A 216 -13.53 -10.76 14.57
CA GLN A 216 -13.55 -9.57 13.74
C GLN A 216 -14.96 -9.03 13.50
N THR A 217 -15.98 -9.61 14.15
CA THR A 217 -17.38 -9.24 13.97
C THR A 217 -17.94 -8.74 15.28
N TYR A 218 -18.12 -7.42 15.37
CA TYR A 218 -18.51 -6.73 16.59
C TYR A 218 -19.18 -5.39 16.30
N ARG A 219 -19.87 -4.87 17.30
CA ARG A 219 -20.39 -3.51 17.37
C ARG A 219 -19.81 -2.80 18.58
N SER A 220 -19.22 -1.64 18.37
CA SER A 220 -18.77 -0.73 19.43
C SER A 220 -19.72 0.47 19.52
N ALA A 221 -20.19 0.80 20.72
CA ALA A 221 -20.95 2.02 20.99
C ALA A 221 -20.15 2.95 21.92
N TYR A 222 -19.98 4.20 21.50
CA TYR A 222 -19.11 5.17 22.16
C TYR A 222 -19.94 6.20 22.92
N GLN A 223 -19.49 6.55 24.12
CA GLN A 223 -20.17 7.54 24.97
C GLN A 223 -19.20 8.64 25.41
N TYR A 224 -19.56 9.90 25.14
CA TYR A 224 -18.73 11.08 25.37
C TYR A 224 -19.29 11.91 26.55
N THR A 225 -19.34 11.30 27.74
CA THR A 225 -19.92 11.92 28.94
C THR A 225 -18.91 12.72 29.77
N GLY A 226 -17.66 12.81 29.32
CA GLY A 226 -16.56 13.43 30.06
C GLY A 226 -16.36 14.92 29.72
N PRO A 227 -15.58 15.64 30.55
CA PRO A 227 -15.28 17.06 30.33
C PRO A 227 -14.28 17.31 29.19
N GLN A 228 -13.67 16.26 28.65
CA GLN A 228 -12.68 16.34 27.57
C GLN A 228 -13.40 16.21 26.22
N PRO A 229 -13.36 17.21 25.35
CA PRO A 229 -13.94 17.14 24.02
C PRO A 229 -13.39 15.93 23.24
N HIS A 230 -14.26 15.27 22.48
CA HIS A 230 -13.91 14.15 21.60
C HIS A 230 -13.24 12.94 22.29
N ALA A 231 -13.30 12.85 23.62
CA ALA A 231 -12.73 11.74 24.37
C ALA A 231 -13.85 10.77 24.83
N PRO A 232 -13.97 9.56 24.25
CA PRO A 232 -14.94 8.59 24.71
C PRO A 232 -14.57 8.14 26.14
N ARG A 233 -15.57 8.10 27.02
CA ARG A 233 -15.45 7.64 28.41
C ARG A 233 -15.88 6.20 28.60
N HIS A 234 -16.78 5.74 27.74
CA HIS A 234 -17.22 4.36 27.69
C HIS A 234 -17.23 3.89 26.24
N ILE A 235 -16.80 2.64 26.04
CA ILE A 235 -16.89 1.94 24.77
C ILE A 235 -17.47 0.57 25.10
N ASP A 236 -18.73 0.37 24.73
CA ASP A 236 -19.42 -0.90 24.84
C ASP A 236 -19.18 -1.71 23.58
N GLU A 237 -18.48 -2.83 23.68
CA GLU A 237 -18.25 -3.74 22.56
C GLU A 237 -19.05 -5.03 22.72
N HIS A 238 -19.79 -5.39 21.68
CA HIS A 238 -20.59 -6.59 21.61
C HIS A 238 -20.22 -7.40 20.36
N LEU A 239 -19.91 -8.67 20.54
CA LEU A 239 -19.78 -9.60 19.41
C LEU A 239 -21.16 -9.77 18.76
N VAL A 240 -21.18 -9.78 17.42
CA VAL A 240 -22.42 -9.90 16.62
C VAL A 240 -22.36 -11.15 15.76
#